data_AF-A0A950STN0-F1
#
_entry.id   AF-A0A950STN0-F1
#
_cell.length_a   1.000
_cell.length_b   1.000
_cell.length_c   1.000
_cell.angle_alpha   90.00
_cell.angle_beta   90.00
_cell.angle_gamma   90.00
#
_symmetry.space_group_name_H-M   'P 1'
#
loop_
_entity.id
_entity.type
_entity.pdbx_description
1 polymer ?
#
loop_
_entity_poly.entity_id
_entity_poly.type
_entity_poly.pdbx_seq_one_letter_code
_entity_poly.pdbx_strand_id
1 'polypeptide(L)'
;MCHYALAPGGVWQQLALFGTSNLNNAPCMIEGQFGATAELDFGNFELCVAHDGEIQHWFRDNHGSQAWYQTATFGQGITRVVALLESSFGFDLEVIAQTFDGHHQHFWRDASGWNTGVTIN
;
A
#
# COMPACT_ATOMS: atom_id res chain seq x y z
N MET A 1 8.68 9.46 -1.20
CA MET A 1 7.78 9.55 -2.36
C MET A 1 6.58 10.40 -2.01
N CYS A 2 5.95 11.14 -2.93
CA CYS A 2 4.79 11.97 -2.61
C CYS A 2 3.52 11.56 -3.38
N HIS A 3 2.35 11.70 -2.76
CA HIS A 3 1.06 11.71 -3.47
C HIS A 3 0.71 13.16 -3.83
N TYR A 4 0.35 13.39 -5.09
CA TYR A 4 -0.21 14.64 -5.57
C TYR A 4 -1.65 14.44 -6.03
N ALA A 5 -2.52 15.40 -5.75
CA ALA A 5 -3.87 15.44 -6.30
C ALA A 5 -4.11 16.76 -7.04
N LEU A 6 -4.99 16.71 -8.04
CA LEU A 6 -5.39 17.87 -8.81
C LEU A 6 -6.41 18.69 -8.01
N ALA A 7 -6.03 19.89 -7.59
CA ALA A 7 -6.94 20.80 -6.91
C ALA A 7 -7.89 21.50 -7.91
N PRO A 8 -9.04 22.02 -7.45
CA PRO A 8 -9.88 22.90 -8.26
C PRO A 8 -9.04 24.04 -8.87
N GLY A 9 -9.18 24.25 -10.19
CA GLY A 9 -8.34 25.18 -10.94
C GLY A 9 -7.13 24.54 -11.64
N GLY A 10 -6.94 23.22 -11.52
CA GLY A 10 -5.99 22.47 -12.33
C GLY A 10 -4.55 22.50 -11.81
N VAL A 11 -4.34 22.90 -10.56
CA VAL A 11 -3.02 22.93 -9.93
C VAL A 11 -2.81 21.66 -9.11
N TRP A 12 -1.73 20.95 -9.38
CA TRP A 12 -1.34 19.78 -8.58
C TRP A 12 -0.84 20.21 -7.20
N GLN A 13 -1.38 19.61 -6.15
CA GLN A 13 -0.99 19.84 -4.77
C GLN A 13 -0.43 18.56 -4.15
N GLN A 14 0.69 18.68 -3.46
CA GLN A 14 1.25 17.57 -2.68
C GLN A 14 0.36 17.32 -1.46
N LEU A 15 -0.13 16.10 -1.30
CA LEU A 15 -0.99 15.68 -0.19
C LEU A 15 -0.22 14.96 0.92
N ALA A 16 0.78 14.16 0.56
CA ALA A 16 1.53 13.36 1.53
C ALA A 16 2.95 13.06 1.03
N LEU A 17 3.84 12.79 1.99
CA LEU A 17 5.16 12.21 1.77
C LEU A 17 5.21 10.84 2.46
N PHE A 18 5.45 9.80 1.70
CA PHE A 18 5.64 8.42 2.14
C PHE A 18 7.12 8.09 2.21
N GLY A 19 7.53 7.43 3.30
CA GLY A 19 8.93 7.11 3.61
C GLY A 19 9.78 8.36 3.87
N THR A 20 10.46 8.40 5.01
CA THR A 20 11.38 9.51 5.33
C THR A 20 12.69 9.31 4.58
N SER A 21 12.86 10.02 3.46
CA SER A 21 14.07 10.03 2.62
C SER A 21 14.46 8.69 1.95
N ASN A 22 15.24 8.76 0.87
CA ASN A 22 15.92 7.64 0.19
C ASN A 22 15.07 6.43 -0.24
N LEU A 23 13.79 6.62 -0.55
CA LEU A 23 13.04 5.60 -1.27
C LEU A 23 13.58 5.46 -2.71
N ASN A 24 14.32 4.38 -2.97
CA ASN A 24 14.85 4.03 -4.29
C ASN A 24 13.92 3.10 -5.10
N ASN A 25 12.66 2.96 -4.67
CA ASN A 25 11.67 2.09 -5.28
C ASN A 25 10.30 2.80 -5.40
N ALA A 26 9.49 2.31 -6.34
CA ALA A 26 8.12 2.76 -6.51
C ALA A 26 7.17 1.97 -5.59
N PRO A 27 6.11 2.61 -5.07
CA PRO A 27 5.04 1.94 -4.36
C PRO A 27 4.11 1.23 -5.35
N CYS A 28 3.25 0.40 -4.79
CA CYS A 28 2.01 -0.02 -5.42
C CYS A 28 0.84 0.60 -4.66
N MET A 29 -0.18 1.08 -5.38
CA MET A 29 -1.37 1.69 -4.82
C MET A 29 -2.61 1.14 -5.52
N ILE A 30 -3.67 0.90 -4.75
CA ILE A 30 -4.99 0.55 -5.23
C ILE A 30 -6.05 1.40 -4.51
N GLU A 31 -7.27 1.39 -5.03
CA GLU A 31 -8.47 1.67 -4.23
C GLU A 31 -9.01 0.33 -3.75
N GLY A 32 -9.05 0.11 -2.43
CA GLY A 32 -9.70 -1.06 -1.81
C GLY A 32 -11.15 -0.75 -1.50
N GLN A 33 -11.90 -1.69 -0.92
CA GLN A 33 -13.31 -1.48 -0.61
C GLN A 33 -13.59 -0.89 0.78
N PHE A 34 -12.59 -0.77 1.65
CA PHE A 34 -12.83 -0.29 3.02
C PHE A 34 -13.43 1.13 3.02
N GLY A 35 -14.52 1.30 3.78
CA GLY A 35 -15.29 2.55 3.84
C GLY A 35 -16.43 2.63 2.81
N ALA A 36 -16.36 1.88 1.72
CA ALA A 36 -17.42 1.85 0.71
C ALA A 36 -18.68 1.16 1.27
N THR A 37 -19.83 1.78 1.04
CA THR A 37 -21.14 1.28 1.50
C THR A 37 -22.02 0.72 0.37
N ALA A 38 -21.59 0.88 -0.88
CA ALA A 38 -22.26 0.40 -2.08
C ALA A 38 -21.26 0.20 -3.23
N GLU A 39 -21.68 -0.50 -4.30
CA GLU A 39 -20.84 -0.82 -5.46
C GLU A 39 -20.30 0.42 -6.20
N LEU A 40 -21.05 1.53 -6.18
CA LEU A 40 -20.65 2.79 -6.81
C LEU A 40 -20.02 3.78 -5.83
N ASP A 41 -19.86 3.37 -4.57
CA ASP A 41 -19.16 4.15 -3.55
C ASP A 41 -17.66 3.90 -3.71
N PHE A 42 -16.85 4.93 -3.50
CA PHE A 42 -15.41 4.77 -3.50
C PHE A 42 -14.98 4.15 -2.18
N GLY A 43 -13.83 3.49 -2.16
CA GLY A 43 -13.20 3.03 -0.92
C GLY A 43 -11.99 3.86 -0.53
N ASN A 44 -11.25 3.39 0.47
CA ASN A 44 -9.95 3.96 0.84
C ASN A 44 -8.88 3.65 -0.22
N PHE A 45 -7.92 4.56 -0.37
CA PHE A 45 -6.69 4.22 -1.06
C PHE A 45 -5.78 3.42 -0.14
N GLU A 46 -5.18 2.38 -0.69
CA GLU A 46 -4.23 1.49 0.00
C GLU A 46 -2.90 1.53 -0.75
N LEU A 47 -1.79 1.66 -0.02
CA LEU A 47 -0.46 1.82 -0.59
C LEU A 47 0.57 0.99 0.18
N CYS A 48 1.39 0.25 -0.57
CA CYS A 48 2.55 -0.47 -0.05
C CYS A 48 3.83 0.06 -0.71
N VAL A 49 4.87 0.30 0.10
CA VAL A 49 6.18 0.74 -0.39
C VAL A 49 7.30 0.10 0.41
N ALA A 50 8.42 -0.24 -0.25
CA ALA A 50 9.57 -0.79 0.46
C ALA A 50 10.40 0.35 1.07
N HIS A 51 10.72 0.26 2.35
CA HIS A 51 11.53 1.24 3.07
C HIS A 51 12.46 0.50 4.03
N ASP A 52 13.77 0.79 3.94
CA ASP A 52 14.80 0.24 4.83
C ASP A 52 14.78 -1.29 4.98
N GLY A 53 14.47 -2.02 3.90
CA GLY A 53 14.46 -3.49 3.90
C GLY A 53 13.13 -4.12 4.35
N GLU A 54 12.12 -3.30 4.65
CA GLU A 54 10.78 -3.74 5.04
C GLU A 54 9.73 -3.12 4.09
N ILE A 55 8.46 -3.47 4.29
CA ILE A 55 7.31 -2.89 3.59
C ILE A 55 6.54 -2.04 4.58
N GLN A 56 6.26 -0.79 4.22
CA GLN A 56 5.28 0.03 4.92
C GLN A 56 3.95 -0.04 4.19
N HIS A 57 2.88 -0.27 4.96
CA HIS A 57 1.52 -0.12 4.48
C HIS A 57 0.90 1.19 4.98
N TRP A 58 0.23 1.88 4.07
CA TRP A 58 -0.45 3.14 4.28
C TRP A 58 -1.86 3.07 3.71
N PHE A 59 -2.81 3.72 4.38
CA PHE A 59 -4.13 3.97 3.81
C PHE A 59 -4.49 5.45 3.85
N ARG A 60 -5.35 5.88 2.95
CA ARG A 60 -6.02 7.19 3.03
C ARG A 60 -7.46 7.00 3.45
N ASP A 61 -7.86 7.68 4.52
CA ASP A 61 -9.25 7.72 4.99
C ASP A 61 -10.11 8.60 4.08
N ASN A 62 -10.64 8.03 3.01
CA ASN A 62 -11.34 8.77 1.96
C ASN A 62 -12.73 9.23 2.40
N HIS A 63 -13.36 8.54 3.35
CA HIS A 63 -14.68 8.90 3.89
C HIS A 63 -14.62 9.76 5.15
N GLY A 64 -13.48 9.78 5.84
CA GLY A 64 -13.29 10.56 7.06
C GLY A 64 -12.31 11.72 6.89
N SER A 65 -11.15 11.58 7.53
CA SER A 65 -10.20 12.69 7.73
C SER A 65 -9.50 13.15 6.45
N GLN A 66 -9.57 12.38 5.36
CA GLN A 66 -8.86 12.62 4.12
C GLN A 66 -7.32 12.60 4.25
N ALA A 67 -6.82 12.13 5.39
CA ALA A 67 -5.40 12.02 5.69
C ALA A 67 -4.87 10.62 5.38
N TRP A 68 -3.55 10.55 5.20
CA TRP A 68 -2.81 9.29 5.07
C TRP A 68 -2.33 8.81 6.43
N TYR A 69 -2.41 7.51 6.66
CA TYR A 69 -1.96 6.85 7.89
C TYR A 69 -1.08 5.66 7.55
N GLN A 70 0.12 5.61 8.12
CA GLN A 70 0.91 4.37 8.14
C GLN A 70 0.32 3.45 9.20
N THR A 71 -0.07 2.24 8.82
CA THR A 71 -0.71 1.29 9.75
C THR A 71 0.13 0.06 10.05
N ALA A 72 1.13 -0.25 9.22
CA ALA A 72 2.03 -1.36 9.48
C ALA A 72 3.40 -1.16 8.83
N THR A 73 4.38 -1.83 9.43
CA THR A 73 5.67 -2.16 8.82
C THR A 73 5.87 -3.67 8.95
N PHE A 74 6.16 -4.37 7.86
CA PHE A 74 6.26 -5.84 7.84
C PHE A 74 7.21 -6.34 6.76
N GLY A 75 7.48 -7.65 6.78
CA GLY A 75 8.48 -8.27 5.91
C GLY A 75 9.90 -7.96 6.37
N GLN A 76 10.87 -8.64 5.76
CA GLN A 76 12.30 -8.45 6.01
C GLN A 76 13.05 -8.72 4.71
N GLY A 77 14.15 -8.01 4.51
CA GLY A 77 15.00 -8.23 3.34
C GLY A 77 14.36 -7.80 2.01
N ILE A 78 13.46 -6.83 2.02
CA ILE A 78 12.69 -6.38 0.85
C ILE A 78 13.39 -5.25 0.11
N THR A 79 13.47 -5.36 -1.21
CA THR A 79 14.04 -4.34 -2.11
C THR A 79 12.97 -3.44 -2.73
N ARG A 80 11.82 -4.00 -3.09
CA ARG A 80 10.68 -3.27 -3.68
C ARG A 80 9.38 -4.03 -3.51
N VAL A 81 8.27 -3.30 -3.49
CA VAL A 81 6.94 -3.86 -3.71
C VAL A 81 6.71 -3.97 -5.21
N VAL A 82 6.23 -5.13 -5.67
CA VAL A 82 6.02 -5.45 -7.09
C VAL A 82 4.55 -5.31 -7.46
N ALA A 83 3.66 -5.76 -6.56
CA ALA A 83 2.21 -5.66 -6.75
C ALA A 83 1.49 -5.53 -5.41
N LEU A 84 0.34 -4.84 -5.46
CA LEU A 84 -0.67 -4.78 -4.41
C LEU A 84 -2.03 -5.00 -5.08
N LEU A 85 -2.88 -5.84 -4.51
CA LEU A 85 -4.26 -6.03 -4.93
C LEU A 85 -5.16 -6.34 -3.72
N GLU A 86 -6.47 -6.17 -3.88
CA GLU A 86 -7.47 -6.68 -2.95
C GLU A 86 -8.04 -7.98 -3.51
N SER A 87 -7.99 -9.04 -2.70
CA SER A 87 -8.48 -10.36 -3.07
C SER A 87 -10.00 -10.41 -3.04
N SER A 88 -10.62 -11.22 -3.90
CA SER A 88 -12.04 -11.56 -3.75
C SER A 88 -12.30 -12.55 -2.60
N PHE A 89 -11.25 -13.10 -1.99
CA PHE A 89 -11.33 -13.94 -0.80
C PHE A 89 -11.12 -13.06 0.43
N GLY A 90 -12.15 -12.90 1.26
CA GLY A 90 -12.07 -12.11 2.49
C GLY A 90 -11.96 -10.60 2.31
N PHE A 91 -11.75 -10.10 1.09
CA PHE A 91 -11.30 -8.74 0.81
C PHE A 91 -9.95 -8.43 1.46
N ASP A 92 -9.11 -9.46 1.54
CA ASP A 92 -7.76 -9.34 2.08
C ASP A 92 -6.88 -8.55 1.11
N LEU A 93 -5.93 -7.77 1.65
CA LEU A 93 -4.89 -7.16 0.82
C LEU A 93 -3.80 -8.18 0.56
N GLU A 94 -3.33 -8.25 -0.68
CA GLU A 94 -2.34 -9.21 -1.14
C GLU A 94 -1.16 -8.45 -1.75
N VAL A 95 0.06 -8.80 -1.34
CA VAL A 95 1.28 -8.10 -1.74
C VAL A 95 2.30 -9.09 -2.27
N ILE A 96 2.89 -8.76 -3.42
CA ILE A 96 4.11 -9.41 -3.91
C ILE A 96 5.26 -8.43 -3.79
N ALA A 97 6.34 -8.83 -3.13
CA ALA A 97 7.53 -8.01 -2.95
C ALA A 97 8.79 -8.77 -3.35
N GLN A 98 9.80 -8.07 -3.85
CA GLN A 98 11.08 -8.68 -4.22
C GLN A 98 12.04 -8.63 -3.02
N THR A 99 12.69 -9.75 -2.72
CA THR A 99 13.68 -9.89 -1.66
C THR A 99 15.11 -9.56 -2.16
N PHE A 100 16.07 -9.37 -1.25
CA PHE A 100 17.47 -9.04 -1.58
C PHE A 100 18.19 -10.14 -2.38
N ASP A 101 17.78 -11.39 -2.22
CA ASP A 101 18.29 -12.54 -2.97
C ASP A 101 17.63 -12.72 -4.35
N GLY A 102 16.72 -11.82 -4.72
CA GLY A 102 16.09 -11.78 -6.04
C GLY A 102 14.83 -12.62 -6.19
N HIS A 103 14.41 -13.33 -5.14
CA HIS A 103 13.12 -14.01 -5.10
C HIS A 103 11.95 -13.03 -4.92
N HIS A 104 10.74 -13.53 -5.05
CA HIS A 104 9.54 -12.81 -4.65
C HIS A 104 8.94 -13.44 -3.39
N GLN A 105 8.39 -12.63 -2.51
CA GLN A 105 7.72 -13.05 -1.30
C GLN A 105 6.28 -12.55 -1.35
N HIS A 106 5.34 -13.44 -1.07
CA HIS A 106 3.94 -13.13 -0.91
C HIS A 106 3.65 -12.72 0.55
N PHE A 107 2.78 -11.74 0.74
CA PHE A 107 2.21 -11.34 2.01
C PHE A 107 0.72 -11.08 1.84
N TRP A 108 -0.06 -11.28 2.90
CA TRP A 108 -1.47 -10.91 2.91
C TRP A 108 -1.88 -10.24 4.21
N ARG A 109 -2.96 -9.46 4.18
CA ARG A 109 -3.56 -8.86 5.37
C ARG A 109 -5.01 -9.30 5.49
N ASP A 110 -5.32 -10.01 6.56
CA ASP A 110 -6.67 -10.34 6.97
C ASP A 110 -7.14 -9.46 8.15
N ALA A 111 -8.27 -9.80 8.76
CA ALA A 111 -8.81 -9.10 9.93
C ALA A 111 -7.90 -9.16 11.19
N SER A 112 -6.98 -10.14 11.25
CA SER A 112 -6.03 -10.30 12.36
C SER A 112 -4.72 -9.55 12.13
N GLY A 113 -4.40 -9.19 10.88
CA GLY A 113 -3.23 -8.39 10.54
C GLY A 113 -2.45 -8.93 9.35
N TRP A 114 -1.19 -8.49 9.23
CA TRP A 114 -0.28 -8.89 8.15
C TRP A 114 0.36 -10.24 8.42
N ASN A 115 0.40 -11.08 7.38
CA ASN A 115 0.94 -12.43 7.39
C ASN A 115 1.98 -12.60 6.29
N THR A 116 2.99 -13.43 6.56
CA THR A 116 4.00 -13.84 5.57
C THR A 116 3.54 -15.10 4.87
N GLY A 117 3.41 -15.03 3.54
CA GLY A 117 3.02 -16.13 2.68
C GLY A 117 4.20 -16.92 2.13
N VAL A 118 4.03 -17.43 0.92
CA VAL A 118 5.04 -18.26 0.24
C VAL A 118 6.12 -17.42 -0.44
N THR A 119 7.34 -17.97 -0.48
CA THR A 119 8.39 -17.49 -1.37
C THR A 119 8.16 -18.07 -2.78
N ILE A 120 8.36 -17.23 -3.79
CA ILE A 120 8.11 -17.48 -5.21
C ILE A 120 9.45 -17.30 -5.95
N ASN A 121 9.82 -18.32 -6.73
CA ASN A 121 11.10 -18.37 -7.47
C ASN A 121 11.00 -17.80 -8.87
#